data_AF-G5BVW5-F1
#
_entry.id   AF-G5BVW5-F1
#
_cell.length_a   1.000
_cell.length_b   1.000
_cell.length_c   1.000
_cell.angle_alpha   90.00
_cell.angle_beta   90.00
_cell.angle_gamma   90.00
#
_symmetry.space_group_name_H-M   'P 1'
#
loop_
_entity.id
_entity.type
_entity.pdbx_description
1 polymer ?
#
loop_
_entity_poly.entity_id
_entity_poly.type
_entity_poly.pdbx_seq_one_letter_code
_entity_poly.pdbx_strand_id
1 'polypeptide(L)'
;MGTRDEYDCLFKVVLTGDSGVGKSALLVYDIAKHLTYENVERWLKELRDHADSNTVIMLVGSKSDLHHLRAVPTDEARAFAEKNGLSFIGTSALDSTNVEAAFQIILTEIYWIVSQKQMSDRRENNISPSNNVIPIHVPPTTENKPKVQCCQNI
;
A
#
# COMPACT_ATOMS: atom_id res chain seq x y z
N MET A 1 -0.19 -10.71 -38.37
CA MET A 1 -1.05 -11.88 -38.07
C MET A 1 -0.93 -12.08 -36.57
N GLY A 2 -1.69 -11.29 -35.80
CA GLY A 2 -1.64 -11.35 -34.33
C GLY A 2 -2.23 -12.67 -33.88
N THR A 3 -1.45 -13.47 -33.19
CA THR A 3 -1.88 -14.75 -32.65
C THR A 3 -2.98 -14.48 -31.63
N ARG A 4 -4.05 -15.26 -31.70
CA ARG A 4 -5.24 -15.21 -30.82
C ARG A 4 -4.92 -15.34 -29.32
N ASP A 5 -3.66 -15.65 -29.00
CA ASP A 5 -3.12 -15.84 -27.66
C ASP A 5 -2.69 -14.53 -26.97
N GLU A 6 -2.67 -13.40 -27.68
CA GLU A 6 -2.17 -12.12 -27.15
C GLU A 6 -3.22 -11.37 -26.28
N TYR A 7 -4.47 -11.85 -26.22
CA TYR A 7 -5.58 -11.19 -25.52
C TYR A 7 -6.43 -12.14 -24.65
N ASP A 8 -5.90 -13.28 -24.20
CA ASP A 8 -6.60 -14.13 -23.20
C ASP A 8 -6.41 -13.54 -21.77
N CYS A 9 -6.57 -12.22 -21.68
CA CYS A 9 -6.38 -11.41 -20.48
C CYS A 9 -7.45 -11.75 -19.45
N LEU A 10 -7.02 -12.17 -18.25
CA LEU A 10 -7.81 -11.87 -17.06
C LEU A 10 -7.20 -10.63 -16.38
N PHE A 11 -8.03 -9.60 -16.28
CA PHE A 11 -7.68 -8.19 -16.18
C PHE A 11 -6.75 -7.82 -15.01
N LYS A 12 -5.85 -6.84 -15.24
CA LYS A 12 -5.15 -6.08 -14.20
C LYS A 12 -6.03 -4.88 -13.82
N VAL A 13 -6.61 -4.87 -12.63
CA VAL A 13 -7.31 -3.68 -12.11
C VAL A 13 -6.40 -3.00 -11.11
N VAL A 14 -5.88 -1.82 -11.48
CA VAL A 14 -5.13 -0.97 -10.56
C VAL A 14 -6.09 0.09 -10.03
N LEU A 15 -6.34 0.07 -8.73
CA LEU A 15 -7.07 1.11 -8.02
C LEU A 15 -6.03 2.07 -7.43
N THR A 16 -5.78 3.18 -8.12
CA THR A 16 -4.96 4.27 -7.59
C THR A 16 -5.83 5.17 -6.72
N GLY A 17 -5.57 5.22 -5.42
CA GLY A 17 -6.08 6.30 -4.58
C GLY A 17 -5.41 7.62 -4.94
N ASP A 18 -6.02 8.73 -4.52
CA ASP A 18 -5.43 10.07 -4.54
C ASP A 18 -4.15 10.14 -3.69
N SER A 19 -3.36 11.20 -3.88
CA SER A 19 -1.94 11.35 -3.47
C SER A 19 -1.61 11.09 -1.99
N GLY A 20 -2.60 10.83 -1.13
CA GLY A 20 -2.44 10.47 0.27
C GLY A 20 -2.95 9.09 0.68
N VAL A 21 -3.57 8.29 -0.21
CA VAL A 21 -4.35 7.08 0.14
C VAL A 21 -3.72 5.78 -0.39
N GLY A 22 -2.55 5.87 -1.05
CA GLY A 22 -1.81 4.69 -1.51
C GLY A 22 -2.41 4.03 -2.76
N LYS A 23 -1.68 3.05 -3.32
CA LYS A 23 -2.07 2.33 -4.53
C LYS A 23 -2.47 0.91 -4.15
N SER A 24 -3.49 0.36 -4.82
CA SER A 24 -3.85 -1.04 -4.67
C SER A 24 -4.08 -1.69 -6.03
N ALA A 25 -3.84 -3.00 -6.12
CA ALA A 25 -3.98 -3.75 -7.36
C ALA A 25 -4.66 -5.10 -7.12
N LEU A 26 -5.65 -5.41 -7.96
CA LEU A 26 -6.26 -6.73 -8.05
C LEU A 26 -5.62 -7.47 -9.23
N LEU A 27 -4.99 -8.58 -8.93
CA LEU A 27 -4.40 -9.49 -9.89
C LEU A 27 -5.36 -10.67 -10.07
N VAL A 28 -6.15 -10.64 -11.14
CA VAL A 28 -7.25 -11.58 -11.32
C VAL A 28 -6.84 -12.71 -12.27
N TYR A 29 -7.16 -13.96 -11.95
CA TYR A 29 -7.05 -15.11 -12.85
C TYR A 29 -8.35 -15.94 -12.84
N ASP A 30 -8.57 -16.76 -13.87
CA ASP A 30 -9.79 -17.56 -14.03
C ASP A 30 -9.52 -18.96 -13.48
N ILE A 31 -10.29 -19.37 -12.48
CA ILE A 31 -10.07 -20.67 -11.84
C ILE A 31 -10.23 -21.86 -12.80
N ALA A 32 -10.96 -21.69 -13.91
CA ALA A 32 -11.24 -22.73 -14.89
C ALA A 32 -10.24 -22.71 -16.08
N LYS A 33 -9.33 -21.73 -16.15
CA LYS A 33 -8.32 -21.62 -17.22
C LYS A 33 -6.92 -21.47 -16.64
N HIS A 34 -6.17 -22.58 -16.58
CA HIS A 34 -4.80 -22.61 -16.03
C HIS A 34 -3.85 -21.59 -16.69
N LEU A 35 -3.96 -21.40 -18.02
CA LEU A 35 -3.13 -20.43 -18.77
C LEU A 35 -3.25 -18.99 -18.21
N THR A 36 -4.41 -18.60 -17.66
CA THR A 36 -4.57 -17.28 -17.04
C THR A 36 -3.78 -17.15 -15.74
N TYR A 37 -3.61 -18.26 -15.02
CA TYR A 37 -2.84 -18.31 -13.78
C TYR A 37 -1.32 -18.34 -14.03
N GLU A 38 -0.85 -18.98 -15.10
CA GLU A 38 0.57 -18.97 -15.48
C GLU A 38 1.12 -17.54 -15.68
N ASN A 39 0.27 -16.62 -16.14
CA ASN A 39 0.65 -15.23 -16.33
C ASN A 39 0.81 -14.45 -15.02
N VAL A 40 0.22 -14.90 -13.90
CA VAL A 40 0.18 -14.17 -12.61
C VAL A 40 1.56 -13.78 -12.13
N GLU A 41 2.55 -14.66 -12.25
CA GLU A 41 3.93 -14.39 -11.82
C GLU A 41 4.55 -13.22 -12.60
N ARG A 42 4.35 -13.20 -13.94
CA ARG A 42 4.79 -12.10 -14.80
C ARG A 42 4.12 -10.79 -14.41
N TRP A 43 2.79 -10.78 -14.26
CA TRP A 43 2.05 -9.58 -13.90
C TRP A 43 2.40 -9.05 -12.50
N LEU A 44 2.66 -9.95 -11.54
CA LEU A 44 3.13 -9.58 -10.21
C LEU A 44 4.49 -8.88 -10.30
N LYS A 45 5.41 -9.41 -11.11
CA LYS A 45 6.70 -8.76 -11.35
C LYS A 45 6.52 -7.38 -11.97
N GLU A 46 5.71 -7.26 -13.02
CA GLU A 46 5.43 -5.96 -13.65
C GLU A 46 4.79 -4.95 -12.68
N LEU A 47 3.93 -5.40 -11.76
CA LEU A 47 3.39 -4.56 -10.69
C LEU A 47 4.49 -4.09 -9.73
N ARG A 48 5.34 -5.00 -9.25
CA ARG A 48 6.43 -4.66 -8.31
C ARG A 48 7.49 -3.75 -8.93
N ASP A 49 7.76 -3.90 -10.22
CA ASP A 49 8.77 -3.10 -10.93
C ASP A 49 8.33 -1.64 -11.15
N HIS A 50 7.01 -1.37 -11.19
CA HIS A 50 6.46 -0.04 -11.51
C HIS A 50 5.65 0.61 -10.38
N ALA A 51 5.27 -0.13 -9.35
CA ALA A 51 4.45 0.36 -8.25
C ALA A 51 5.30 0.71 -7.03
N ASP A 52 4.80 1.64 -6.21
CA ASP A 52 5.48 2.04 -4.98
C ASP A 52 5.48 0.88 -3.98
N SER A 53 6.45 0.87 -3.05
CA SER A 53 6.59 -0.18 -2.02
C SER A 53 5.37 -0.35 -1.12
N ASN A 54 4.48 0.64 -1.08
CA ASN A 54 3.25 0.65 -0.28
C ASN A 54 2.04 0.12 -1.06
N THR A 55 2.25 -0.47 -2.23
CA THR A 55 1.16 -0.99 -3.05
C THR A 55 0.62 -2.28 -2.47
N VAL A 56 -0.66 -2.29 -2.10
CA VAL A 56 -1.35 -3.51 -1.68
C VAL A 56 -1.75 -4.30 -2.92
N ILE A 57 -1.42 -5.58 -2.95
CA ILE A 57 -1.72 -6.45 -4.09
C ILE A 57 -2.52 -7.65 -3.58
N MET A 58 -3.65 -7.93 -4.23
CA MET A 58 -4.49 -9.08 -3.94
C MET A 58 -4.65 -9.95 -5.18
N LEU A 59 -4.39 -11.25 -5.02
CA LEU A 59 -4.67 -12.29 -6.01
C LEU A 59 -6.15 -12.68 -5.94
N VAL A 60 -6.84 -12.65 -7.08
CA VAL A 60 -8.28 -12.95 -7.17
C VAL A 60 -8.52 -14.11 -8.11
N GLY A 61 -9.03 -15.22 -7.58
CA GLY A 61 -9.50 -16.35 -8.39
C GLY A 61 -10.95 -16.14 -8.82
N SER A 62 -11.18 -15.61 -10.01
CA SER A 62 -12.51 -15.31 -10.56
C SER A 62 -13.20 -16.56 -11.12
N LYS A 63 -14.52 -16.47 -11.30
CA LYS A 63 -15.44 -17.54 -11.74
C LYS A 63 -15.51 -18.71 -10.77
N SER A 64 -15.52 -18.44 -9.46
CA SER A 64 -15.60 -19.46 -8.41
C SER A 64 -16.84 -20.37 -8.52
N ASP A 65 -17.89 -19.92 -9.22
CA ASP A 65 -19.07 -20.70 -9.59
C ASP A 65 -18.71 -21.94 -10.44
N LEU A 66 -17.67 -21.87 -11.27
CA LEU A 66 -17.17 -22.96 -12.11
C LEU A 66 -16.29 -23.98 -11.34
N HIS A 67 -16.63 -24.25 -10.08
CA HIS A 67 -15.87 -25.13 -9.19
C HIS A 67 -15.65 -26.55 -9.76
N HIS A 68 -16.60 -27.10 -10.52
CA HIS A 68 -16.46 -28.39 -11.20
C HIS A 68 -15.47 -28.39 -12.38
N LEU A 69 -15.18 -27.22 -12.95
CA LEU A 69 -14.24 -27.04 -14.06
C LEU A 69 -12.92 -26.43 -13.59
N ARG A 70 -12.66 -26.42 -12.28
CA ARG A 70 -11.47 -25.81 -11.69
C ARG A 70 -10.21 -26.48 -12.23
N ALA A 71 -9.41 -25.69 -12.95
CA ALA A 71 -8.08 -26.05 -13.45
C ALA A 71 -6.94 -25.57 -12.53
N VAL A 72 -7.24 -24.65 -11.59
CA VAL A 72 -6.28 -24.13 -10.61
C VAL A 72 -6.78 -24.44 -9.19
N PRO A 73 -6.14 -25.38 -8.48
CA PRO A 73 -6.43 -25.68 -7.08
C PRO A 73 -6.36 -24.43 -6.19
N THR A 74 -7.32 -24.28 -5.29
CA THR A 74 -7.37 -23.13 -4.36
C THR A 74 -6.12 -23.08 -3.47
N ASP A 75 -5.63 -24.24 -3.03
CA ASP A 75 -4.48 -24.31 -2.13
C ASP A 75 -3.16 -23.92 -2.83
N GLU A 76 -3.04 -24.24 -4.12
CA GLU A 76 -1.90 -23.80 -4.95
C GLU A 76 -1.86 -22.27 -5.06
N ALA A 77 -2.99 -21.65 -5.42
CA ALA A 77 -3.09 -20.20 -5.53
C ALA A 77 -2.92 -19.48 -4.18
N ARG A 78 -3.45 -20.06 -3.10
CA ARG A 78 -3.26 -19.54 -1.74
C ARG A 78 -1.79 -19.60 -1.33
N ALA A 79 -1.11 -20.72 -1.55
CA ALA A 79 0.31 -20.86 -1.24
C ALA A 79 1.17 -19.87 -2.05
N PHE A 80 0.82 -19.64 -3.32
CA PHE A 80 1.48 -18.61 -4.14
C PHE A 80 1.29 -17.21 -3.55
N ALA A 81 0.07 -16.86 -3.13
CA ALA A 81 -0.23 -15.57 -2.53
C ALA A 81 0.53 -15.36 -1.22
N GLU A 82 0.51 -16.34 -0.31
CA GLU A 82 1.24 -16.30 0.97
C GLU A 82 2.75 -16.15 0.75
N LYS A 83 3.34 -16.95 -0.14
CA LYS A 83 4.77 -16.88 -0.50
C LYS A 83 5.17 -15.50 -1.00
N ASN A 84 4.27 -14.81 -1.69
CA ASN A 84 4.51 -13.49 -2.27
C ASN A 84 3.97 -12.34 -1.41
N GLY A 85 3.41 -12.59 -0.23
CA GLY A 85 2.82 -11.54 0.60
C GLY A 85 1.64 -10.83 -0.07
N LEU A 86 0.81 -11.57 -0.80
CA LEU A 86 -0.42 -11.08 -1.43
C LEU A 86 -1.63 -11.55 -0.61
N SER A 87 -2.67 -10.74 -0.56
CA SER A 87 -3.98 -11.21 -0.10
C SER A 87 -4.61 -12.10 -1.17
N PHE A 88 -5.46 -13.05 -0.77
CA PHE A 88 -6.09 -13.98 -1.72
C PHE A 88 -7.58 -14.16 -1.45
N ILE A 89 -8.38 -14.12 -2.52
CA ILE A 89 -9.81 -14.38 -2.45
C ILE A 89 -10.34 -15.01 -3.74
N GLY A 90 -11.25 -15.98 -3.62
CA GLY A 90 -12.00 -16.51 -4.76
C GLY A 90 -13.30 -15.73 -4.93
N THR A 91 -13.63 -15.30 -6.15
CA THR A 91 -14.82 -14.51 -6.44
C THR A 91 -15.60 -15.09 -7.61
N SER A 92 -16.89 -14.78 -7.67
CA SER A 92 -17.69 -14.97 -8.87
C SER A 92 -18.46 -13.70 -9.19
N ALA A 93 -18.18 -13.14 -10.37
CA ALA A 93 -18.97 -12.04 -10.90
C ALA A 93 -20.37 -12.49 -11.35
N LEU A 94 -20.58 -13.80 -11.58
CA LEU A 94 -21.85 -14.36 -12.03
C LEU A 94 -22.90 -14.34 -10.91
N ASP A 95 -22.53 -14.83 -9.73
CA ASP A 95 -23.43 -14.93 -8.57
C ASP A 95 -23.12 -13.90 -7.47
N SER A 96 -22.19 -12.98 -7.75
CA SER A 96 -21.69 -11.94 -6.83
C SER A 96 -20.92 -12.46 -5.60
N THR A 97 -20.58 -13.75 -5.55
CA THR A 97 -19.81 -14.33 -4.44
C THR A 97 -18.50 -13.59 -4.24
N ASN A 98 -18.30 -13.09 -3.02
CA ASN A 98 -17.08 -12.44 -2.55
C ASN A 98 -16.63 -11.19 -3.33
N VAL A 99 -17.42 -10.67 -4.27
CA VAL A 99 -17.04 -9.47 -5.04
C VAL A 99 -16.92 -8.26 -4.12
N GLU A 100 -17.96 -7.99 -3.32
CA GLU A 100 -17.93 -6.89 -2.35
C GLU A 100 -16.84 -7.09 -1.29
N ALA A 101 -16.71 -8.32 -0.78
CA ALA A 101 -15.67 -8.66 0.20
C ALA A 101 -14.25 -8.39 -0.33
N ALA A 102 -13.97 -8.71 -1.60
CA ALA A 102 -12.67 -8.44 -2.22
C ALA A 102 -12.32 -6.95 -2.20
N PHE A 103 -13.28 -6.09 -2.59
CA PHE A 103 -13.09 -4.64 -2.55
C PHE A 103 -12.97 -4.11 -1.12
N GLN A 104 -13.79 -4.59 -0.18
CA GLN A 104 -13.71 -4.17 1.22
C GLN A 104 -12.36 -4.53 1.85
N ILE A 105 -11.85 -5.74 1.61
CA ILE A 105 -10.56 -6.19 2.15
C ILE A 105 -9.43 -5.31 1.60
N ILE A 106 -9.33 -5.14 0.28
CA ILE A 106 -8.22 -4.40 -0.32
C ILE A 106 -8.22 -2.91 0.08
N LEU A 107 -9.41 -2.30 0.16
CA LEU A 107 -9.57 -0.91 0.61
C LEU A 107 -9.23 -0.75 2.10
N THR A 108 -9.59 -1.75 2.91
CA THR A 108 -9.25 -1.75 4.34
C THR A 108 -7.74 -1.87 4.54
N GLU A 109 -7.08 -2.78 3.83
CA GLU A 109 -5.63 -2.98 3.92
C GLU A 109 -4.84 -1.72 3.56
N ILE A 110 -5.18 -1.07 2.45
CA ILE A 110 -4.47 0.15 2.04
C ILE A 110 -4.69 1.30 3.04
N TYR A 111 -5.91 1.41 3.60
CA TYR A 111 -6.20 2.38 4.65
C TYR A 111 -5.33 2.17 5.90
N TRP A 112 -5.13 0.92 6.34
CA TRP A 112 -4.28 0.60 7.48
C TRP A 112 -2.81 0.95 7.23
N ILE A 113 -2.28 0.69 6.03
CA ILE A 113 -0.89 1.02 5.66
C ILE A 113 -0.68 2.53 5.64
N VAL A 114 -1.61 3.26 5.04
CA VAL A 114 -1.53 4.72 4.91
C VAL A 114 -1.67 5.42 6.26
N SER A 115 -2.64 5.00 7.08
CA SER A 115 -2.88 5.61 8.39
C SER A 115 -1.68 5.46 9.33
N GLN A 116 -1.00 4.30 9.30
CA GLN A 116 0.23 4.10 10.06
C GLN A 116 1.36 5.02 9.60
N LYS A 117 1.53 5.18 8.28
CA LYS A 117 2.57 6.05 7.71
C LYS A 117 2.35 7.53 8.06
N GLN A 118 1.10 8.01 8.02
CA GLN A 118 0.79 9.38 8.44
C GLN A 118 1.12 9.64 9.92
N MET A 119 1.02 8.61 10.78
CA MET A 119 1.41 8.73 12.19
C MET A 119 2.93 8.70 12.39
N SER A 120 3.68 7.91 11.62
CA SER A 120 5.16 7.90 11.69
C SER A 120 5.75 9.22 11.20
N ASP A 121 5.27 9.74 10.06
CA ASP A 121 5.76 10.98 9.47
C ASP A 121 5.50 12.18 10.40
N ARG A 122 4.39 12.16 11.16
CA ARG A 122 4.12 13.16 12.20
C ARG A 122 5.08 13.06 13.39
N ARG A 123 5.57 11.86 13.75
CA ARG A 123 6.49 11.68 14.89
C ARG A 123 7.90 12.16 14.57
N GLU A 124 8.43 11.89 13.38
CA GLU A 124 9.73 12.41 12.95
C GLU A 124 9.75 13.94 12.88
N ASN A 125 8.67 14.55 12.39
CA ASN A 125 8.56 16.02 12.33
C ASN A 125 8.44 16.70 13.71
N ASN A 126 8.15 15.96 14.80
CA ASN A 126 8.11 16.49 16.16
C ASN A 126 9.41 16.24 16.96
N ILE A 127 10.41 15.58 16.38
CA ILE A 127 11.73 15.37 16.98
C ILE A 127 12.77 16.14 16.16
N SER A 128 12.68 17.46 16.19
CA SER A 128 13.82 18.33 15.94
C SER A 128 14.13 19.09 17.22
N PRO A 129 15.16 18.71 18.00
CA PRO A 129 15.77 19.67 18.89
C PRO A 129 16.51 20.65 17.99
N SER A 130 16.03 21.88 17.94
CA SER A 130 16.77 23.03 17.45
C SER A 130 18.08 23.16 18.25
N ASN A 131 19.12 22.44 17.84
CA ASN A 131 20.47 22.56 18.38
C ASN A 131 21.13 23.85 17.86
N ASN A 132 20.61 24.99 18.31
CA ASN A 132 21.34 26.26 18.33
C ASN A 132 21.43 26.73 19.80
N VAL A 133 21.88 25.87 20.70
CA VAL A 133 22.30 26.31 22.04
C VAL A 133 23.78 26.70 21.93
N ILE A 134 24.02 27.98 21.68
CA ILE A 134 25.37 28.56 21.82
C ILE A 134 25.61 28.72 23.33
N PRO A 135 26.67 28.13 23.91
CA PRO A 135 27.00 28.35 25.31
C PRO A 135 27.38 29.83 25.49
N ILE A 136 26.57 30.58 26.22
CA ILE A 136 26.89 31.96 26.58
C ILE A 136 27.95 31.91 27.67
N HIS A 137 29.22 32.11 27.30
CA HIS A 137 30.28 32.34 28.27
C HIS A 137 30.18 33.80 28.76
N VAL A 138 29.59 34.00 29.95
CA VAL A 138 29.54 35.31 30.60
C VAL A 138 30.84 35.52 31.39
N PRO A 139 31.74 36.42 30.99
CA PRO A 139 32.86 36.81 31.84
C PRO A 139 32.34 37.57 33.08
N PRO A 140 32.98 37.42 34.25
CA PRO A 140 32.54 38.06 35.48
C PRO A 140 32.53 39.59 35.33
N THR A 141 31.41 40.19 35.70
CA THR A 141 31.19 41.64 35.69
C THR A 141 32.10 42.30 36.72
N THR A 142 33.07 43.10 36.26
CA THR A 142 33.71 44.10 37.12
C THR A 142 32.73 45.23 37.37
N GLU A 143 32.50 45.56 38.63
CA GLU A 143 31.66 46.66 39.06
C GLU A 143 32.08 47.98 38.40
N ASN A 144 31.26 48.48 37.49
CA ASN A 144 31.10 49.92 37.28
C ASN A 144 29.72 50.18 36.66
N LYS A 145 28.77 50.57 37.52
CA LYS A 145 27.48 51.11 37.10
C LYS A 145 27.70 52.43 36.33
N PRO A 146 26.84 52.70 35.34
CA PRO A 146 25.86 53.76 35.58
C PRO A 146 24.42 53.25 35.37
N LYS A 147 23.54 53.73 36.25
CA LYS A 147 22.08 53.50 36.21
C LYS A 147 21.49 54.03 34.91
N VAL A 148 20.67 53.23 34.23
CA VAL A 148 19.62 53.77 33.37
C VAL A 148 18.30 53.05 33.67
N GLN A 149 17.33 53.86 34.05
CA GLN A 149 15.99 53.51 34.48
C GLN A 149 15.13 53.14 33.26
N CYS A 150 14.37 52.05 33.33
CA CYS A 150 13.30 51.79 32.36
C CYS A 150 11.99 51.56 33.10
N CYS A 151 10.98 52.30 32.67
CA CYS A 151 9.73 52.55 33.37
C CYS A 151 8.77 51.35 33.40
N GLN A 152 7.97 51.35 34.45
CA GLN A 152 6.90 50.41 34.76
C GLN A 152 5.68 50.60 33.85
N ASN A 153 4.94 49.50 33.70
CA ASN A 153 3.57 49.42 33.16
C ASN A 153 2.65 50.53 33.68
N ILE A 154 1.77 51.00 32.81
CA ILE A 154 0.31 50.90 32.93
C ILE A 154 -0.25 50.68 31.53
#